data_AF-A0A2H9ZVA3-F1
#
_entry.id   AF-A0A2H9ZVA3-F1
#
_cell.length_a   1.000
_cell.length_b   1.000
_cell.length_c   1.000
_cell.angle_alpha   90.00
_cell.angle_beta   90.00
_cell.angle_gamma   90.00
#
_symmetry.space_group_name_H-M   'P 1'
#
loop_
_entity.id
_entity.type
_entity.pdbx_description
1 polymer ?
#
loop_
_entity_poly.entity_id
_entity_poly.type
_entity_poly.pdbx_seq_one_letter_code
_entity_poly.pdbx_strand_id
1 'polypeptide(L)'
;MKKAGILSKFTLFINHPIRVPFATPRHPSSSDSCLGRRRNSAMKYNPRVSSSRRKARKAHFTAPSSVRRKLMSAQLSSDLRSKYSVRSMPVRKDDEVQVVRGTYKGREGKVVQVYRKKWVIHIERITREKVNGSTVNVGVDPSKVVITKLKLDKDRKSLLDRKARGRAADKAKGKFSAEEVAAGAAAPSLQEID
;
A
#
# COMPACT_ATOMS: atom_id res chain seq x y z
N MET A 1 17.67 -39.81 -66.82
CA MET A 1 18.31 -41.09 -66.42
C MET A 1 19.54 -40.77 -65.58
N LYS A 2 19.82 -41.58 -64.53
CA LYS A 2 20.90 -41.51 -63.49
C LYS A 2 20.61 -40.51 -62.35
N LYS A 3 20.00 -40.88 -61.20
CA LYS A 3 20.39 -41.77 -60.06
C LYS A 3 21.76 -41.46 -59.44
N ALA A 4 21.75 -40.96 -58.19
CA ALA A 4 22.59 -41.45 -57.08
C ALA A 4 22.11 -40.83 -55.75
N GLY A 5 21.41 -41.63 -54.95
CA GLY A 5 21.04 -41.33 -53.57
C GLY A 5 22.14 -41.82 -52.61
N ILE A 6 22.40 -41.04 -51.57
CA ILE A 6 23.43 -41.30 -50.56
C ILE A 6 22.90 -42.27 -49.49
N LEU A 7 23.81 -43.16 -49.10
CA LEU A 7 23.64 -44.36 -48.30
C LEU A 7 23.19 -44.12 -46.85
N SER A 8 22.51 -45.15 -46.36
CA SER A 8 22.06 -45.36 -44.99
C SER A 8 23.12 -46.03 -44.10
N LYS A 9 22.96 -45.80 -42.78
CA LYS A 9 23.28 -46.69 -41.63
C LYS A 9 24.76 -47.00 -41.36
N PHE A 10 25.20 -46.73 -40.13
CA PHE A 10 25.57 -47.80 -39.20
C PHE A 10 25.76 -47.27 -37.77
N THR A 11 25.18 -47.99 -36.83
CA THR A 11 25.26 -47.85 -35.37
C THR A 11 26.61 -48.31 -34.83
N LEU A 12 27.12 -47.67 -33.77
CA LEU A 12 27.96 -48.38 -32.80
C LEU A 12 27.65 -47.95 -31.36
N PHE A 13 27.75 -48.95 -30.50
CA PHE A 13 27.21 -49.12 -29.17
C PHE A 13 28.41 -49.15 -28.21
N ILE A 14 28.46 -48.30 -27.18
CA ILE A 14 29.40 -48.48 -26.06
C ILE A 14 28.68 -48.19 -24.75
N ASN A 15 28.28 -49.29 -24.10
CA ASN A 15 28.09 -49.42 -22.66
C ASN A 15 29.41 -49.20 -21.93
N HIS A 16 29.39 -48.75 -20.66
CA HIS A 16 30.12 -49.31 -19.49
C HIS A 16 29.98 -48.38 -18.24
N PRO A 17 30.22 -48.86 -16.99
CA PRO A 17 29.25 -48.86 -15.89
C PRO A 17 29.75 -48.14 -14.61
N ILE A 18 29.00 -48.22 -13.50
CA ILE A 18 29.45 -48.69 -12.17
C ILE A 18 28.55 -48.14 -11.05
N ARG A 19 28.05 -49.09 -10.27
CA ARG A 19 27.27 -48.99 -9.03
C ARG A 19 28.25 -48.99 -7.85
N VAL A 20 28.09 -48.11 -6.86
CA VAL A 20 28.44 -48.44 -5.46
C VAL A 20 27.49 -47.76 -4.45
N PRO A 21 27.02 -48.48 -3.40
CA PRO A 21 26.18 -47.99 -2.32
C PRO A 21 27.00 -47.66 -1.05
N PHE A 22 26.51 -46.82 -0.15
CA PHE A 22 26.40 -47.12 1.30
C PHE A 22 25.83 -45.94 2.09
N ALA A 23 24.80 -46.20 2.88
CA ALA A 23 24.35 -45.33 3.95
C ALA A 23 25.36 -45.38 5.12
N THR A 24 25.66 -44.23 5.71
CA THR A 24 26.02 -44.15 7.14
C THR A 24 25.25 -43.03 7.82
N PRO A 25 24.68 -43.28 9.02
CA PRO A 25 24.01 -42.27 9.82
C PRO A 25 25.04 -41.53 10.69
N ARG A 26 24.93 -40.20 10.80
CA ARG A 26 25.49 -39.48 11.95
C ARG A 26 24.37 -38.71 12.65
N HIS A 27 24.18 -39.10 13.91
CA HIS A 27 23.32 -38.48 14.91
C HIS A 27 23.47 -36.96 14.97
N PRO A 28 22.38 -36.20 15.16
CA PRO A 28 22.45 -34.87 15.74
C PRO A 28 22.72 -35.03 17.25
N SER A 29 23.97 -34.81 17.66
CA SER A 29 24.30 -34.63 19.06
C SER A 29 23.94 -33.22 19.50
N SER A 30 23.29 -33.17 20.67
CA SER A 30 23.26 -32.06 21.62
C SER A 30 22.57 -30.76 21.20
N SER A 31 21.33 -30.64 21.69
CA SER A 31 20.84 -29.46 22.41
C SER A 31 20.71 -28.15 21.63
N ASP A 32 19.82 -28.10 20.65
CA ASP A 32 19.06 -26.87 20.47
C ASP A 32 17.76 -27.02 21.25
N SER A 33 17.79 -26.50 22.48
CA SER A 33 16.60 -26.21 23.26
C SER A 33 15.75 -25.23 22.45
N CYS A 34 14.87 -25.80 21.64
CA CYS A 34 13.83 -25.14 20.86
C CYS A 34 12.71 -24.60 21.77
N LEU A 35 13.07 -24.03 22.92
CA LEU A 35 12.21 -23.13 23.67
C LEU A 35 12.29 -21.74 23.03
N GLY A 36 11.50 -21.59 21.99
CA GLY A 36 10.52 -20.51 21.97
C GLY A 36 11.04 -19.12 22.30
N ARG A 37 12.21 -18.71 21.77
CA ARG A 37 12.55 -17.29 21.74
C ARG A 37 11.69 -16.66 20.66
N ARG A 38 10.42 -16.38 21.01
CA ARG A 38 9.57 -15.43 20.30
C ARG A 38 10.44 -14.19 20.13
N ARG A 39 10.92 -13.96 18.91
CA ARG A 39 11.50 -12.69 18.52
C ARG A 39 10.37 -11.68 18.65
N ASN A 40 10.25 -11.10 19.85
CA ASN A 40 9.54 -9.85 20.08
C ASN A 40 10.34 -8.78 19.33
N SER A 41 10.12 -8.74 18.02
CA SER A 41 10.67 -7.75 17.13
C SER A 41 9.65 -6.60 17.09
N ALA A 42 9.91 -5.62 17.97
CA ALA A 42 9.66 -4.19 17.83
C ALA A 42 8.30 -3.66 17.32
N MET A 43 7.73 -2.72 18.09
CA MET A 43 6.85 -1.61 17.63
C MET A 43 5.45 -1.92 17.04
N LYS A 44 4.48 -1.96 17.95
CA LYS A 44 3.26 -1.12 17.98
C LYS A 44 2.76 -1.15 19.42
N TYR A 45 2.74 -0.02 20.12
CA TYR A 45 2.49 0.01 21.57
C TYR A 45 1.03 -0.23 21.97
N ASN A 46 0.07 0.14 21.13
CA ASN A 46 -1.35 0.04 21.50
C ASN A 46 -1.84 -1.42 21.42
N PRO A 47 -2.28 -2.01 22.55
CA PRO A 47 -2.74 -3.41 22.61
C PRO A 47 -4.07 -3.64 21.89
N ARG A 48 -4.89 -2.60 21.70
CA ARG A 48 -6.23 -2.70 21.08
C ARG A 48 -6.19 -2.87 19.57
N VAL A 49 -5.09 -2.46 18.94
CA VAL A 49 -4.93 -2.59 17.48
C VAL A 49 -4.23 -3.92 17.21
N SER A 50 -4.66 -4.68 16.20
CA SER A 50 -3.99 -5.93 15.79
C SER A 50 -2.89 -5.66 14.76
N SER A 51 -1.74 -6.35 14.84
CA SER A 51 -0.70 -6.39 13.79
C SER A 51 -0.86 -7.58 12.84
N SER A 52 -1.77 -8.51 13.14
CA SER A 52 -2.00 -9.70 12.31
C SER A 52 -2.48 -9.33 10.90
N ARG A 53 -1.73 -9.81 9.88
CA ARG A 53 -2.04 -9.65 8.46
C ARG A 53 -3.44 -10.14 8.10
N ARG A 54 -3.88 -11.27 8.68
CA ARG A 54 -5.21 -11.87 8.42
C ARG A 54 -6.33 -10.94 8.87
N LYS A 55 -6.21 -10.37 10.07
CA LYS A 55 -7.21 -9.43 10.63
C LYS A 55 -7.26 -8.12 9.84
N ALA A 56 -6.11 -7.56 9.46
CA ALA A 56 -6.04 -6.33 8.67
C ALA A 56 -6.68 -6.49 7.27
N ARG A 57 -6.38 -7.59 6.57
CA ARG A 57 -6.98 -7.87 5.25
C ARG A 57 -8.50 -8.08 5.33
N LYS A 58 -8.98 -8.82 6.35
CA LYS A 58 -10.42 -9.00 6.58
C LYS A 58 -11.09 -7.64 6.77
N ALA A 59 -10.56 -6.81 7.68
CA ALA A 59 -11.10 -5.47 7.95
C ALA A 59 -11.15 -4.57 6.70
N HIS A 60 -10.14 -4.63 5.82
CA HIS A 60 -10.13 -3.88 4.57
C HIS A 60 -11.23 -4.36 3.61
N PHE A 61 -11.25 -5.65 3.24
CA PHE A 61 -12.17 -6.15 2.21
C PHE A 61 -13.63 -6.20 2.67
N THR A 62 -13.89 -6.42 3.96
CA THR A 62 -15.25 -6.44 4.52
C THR A 62 -15.70 -5.09 5.07
N ALA A 63 -14.93 -4.01 4.86
CA ALA A 63 -15.28 -2.69 5.38
C ALA A 63 -16.67 -2.21 4.90
N PRO A 64 -17.47 -1.55 5.76
CA PRO A 64 -18.73 -0.93 5.35
C PRO A 64 -18.49 0.33 4.50
N SER A 65 -19.51 0.78 3.76
CA SER A 65 -19.41 1.89 2.78
C SER A 65 -18.84 3.20 3.37
N SER A 66 -19.21 3.53 4.61
CA SER A 66 -18.72 4.71 5.33
C SER A 66 -17.21 4.68 5.58
N VAL A 67 -16.67 3.51 5.90
CA VAL A 67 -15.24 3.26 6.10
C VAL A 67 -14.51 3.23 4.76
N ARG A 68 -15.09 2.58 3.74
CA ARG A 68 -14.52 2.56 2.38
C ARG A 68 -14.34 3.96 1.83
N ARG A 69 -15.29 4.87 2.06
CA ARG A 69 -15.14 6.29 1.69
C ARG A 69 -13.88 6.93 2.29
N LYS A 70 -13.57 6.66 3.56
CA LYS A 70 -12.38 7.21 4.22
C LYS A 70 -11.09 6.60 3.66
N LEU A 71 -11.10 5.29 3.43
CA LEU A 71 -9.97 4.55 2.88
C LEU A 71 -9.69 4.92 1.41
N MET A 72 -10.73 5.20 0.62
CA MET A 72 -10.64 5.71 -0.75
C MET A 72 -10.37 7.22 -0.78
N SER A 73 -9.28 7.64 -0.13
CA SER A 73 -8.78 9.02 -0.18
C SER A 73 -7.67 9.16 -1.20
N ALA A 74 -7.64 10.29 -1.93
CA ALA A 74 -6.58 10.65 -2.85
C ALA A 74 -5.77 11.84 -2.31
N GLN A 75 -4.56 12.02 -2.83
CA GLN A 75 -3.70 13.15 -2.47
C GLN A 75 -4.18 14.42 -3.17
N LEU A 76 -4.05 15.57 -2.51
CA LEU A 76 -4.29 16.88 -3.12
C LEU A 76 -3.03 17.37 -3.84
N SER A 77 -3.20 18.17 -4.91
CA SER A 77 -2.10 18.88 -5.58
C SER A 77 -1.37 19.82 -4.62
N SER A 78 -0.13 20.22 -4.96
CA SER A 78 0.66 21.18 -4.17
C SER A 78 -0.14 22.45 -3.84
N ASP A 79 -0.86 22.98 -4.83
CA ASP A 79 -1.52 24.27 -4.73
C ASP A 79 -2.72 24.19 -3.77
N LEU A 80 -3.51 23.11 -3.89
CA LEU A 80 -4.62 22.83 -2.99
C LEU A 80 -4.12 22.52 -1.56
N ARG A 81 -2.95 21.89 -1.43
CA ARG A 81 -2.35 21.62 -0.11
C ARG A 81 -1.91 22.90 0.57
N SER A 82 -1.35 23.86 -0.16
CA SER A 82 -0.98 25.16 0.39
C SER A 82 -2.22 25.95 0.79
N LYS A 83 -3.26 25.95 -0.05
CA LYS A 83 -4.52 26.67 0.21
C LYS A 83 -5.28 26.15 1.43
N TYR A 84 -5.43 24.83 1.56
CA TYR A 84 -6.27 24.25 2.62
C TYR A 84 -5.46 23.59 3.76
N SER A 85 -4.13 23.53 3.68
CA SER A 85 -3.24 22.90 4.67
C SER A 85 -3.49 21.39 4.94
N VAL A 86 -4.27 20.72 4.08
CA VAL A 86 -4.63 19.30 4.19
C VAL A 86 -3.87 18.47 3.14
N ARG A 87 -3.42 17.25 3.49
CA ARG A 87 -2.66 16.38 2.56
C ARG A 87 -3.54 15.57 1.60
N SER A 88 -4.67 15.04 2.07
CA SER A 88 -5.52 14.11 1.31
C SER A 88 -7.00 14.27 1.62
N MET A 89 -7.85 13.95 0.63
CA MET A 89 -9.30 14.03 0.74
C MET A 89 -9.99 12.80 0.13
N PRO A 90 -11.12 12.34 0.71
CA PRO A 90 -11.99 11.35 0.08
C PRO A 90 -12.44 11.81 -1.31
N VAL A 91 -12.27 10.96 -2.32
CA VAL A 91 -12.67 11.28 -3.70
C VAL A 91 -14.19 11.31 -3.82
N ARG A 92 -14.74 12.33 -4.51
CA ARG A 92 -16.15 12.43 -4.89
C ARG A 92 -16.31 12.41 -6.41
N LYS A 93 -17.56 12.25 -6.86
CA LYS A 93 -17.93 12.52 -8.25
C LYS A 93 -17.66 13.99 -8.56
N ASP A 94 -17.30 14.25 -9.80
CA ASP A 94 -16.99 15.58 -10.36
C ASP A 94 -15.75 16.27 -9.77
N ASP A 95 -14.96 15.59 -8.94
CA ASP A 95 -13.60 16.06 -8.63
C ASP A 95 -12.74 15.91 -9.90
N GLU A 96 -11.91 16.91 -10.21
CA GLU A 96 -10.92 16.81 -11.29
C GLU A 96 -9.65 16.18 -10.75
N VAL A 97 -9.14 15.22 -11.51
CA VAL A 97 -8.03 14.40 -11.09
C VAL A 97 -7.03 14.15 -12.20
N GLN A 98 -5.76 14.04 -11.80
CA GLN A 98 -4.64 13.67 -12.66
C GLN A 98 -4.07 12.33 -12.21
N VAL A 99 -3.81 11.43 -13.16
CA VAL A 99 -3.19 10.14 -12.88
C VAL A 99 -1.68 10.27 -12.82
N VAL A 100 -1.07 9.82 -11.71
CA VAL A 100 0.38 9.93 -11.48
C VAL A 100 1.11 8.62 -11.75
N ARG A 101 0.45 7.47 -11.55
CA ARG A 101 1.06 6.14 -11.66
C ARG A 101 0.25 5.23 -12.57
N GLY A 102 0.95 4.34 -13.30
CA GLY A 102 0.36 3.35 -14.19
C GLY A 102 0.34 3.78 -15.66
N THR A 103 -0.32 2.99 -16.52
CA THR A 103 -0.33 3.16 -17.98
C THR A 103 -0.92 4.49 -18.44
N TYR A 104 -1.87 5.04 -17.69
CA TYR A 104 -2.59 6.28 -18.03
C TYR A 104 -2.01 7.51 -17.34
N LYS A 105 -0.73 7.49 -16.93
CA LYS A 105 -0.04 8.62 -16.30
C LYS A 105 -0.11 9.88 -17.17
N GLY A 106 -0.28 11.04 -16.53
CA GLY A 106 -0.33 12.35 -17.19
C GLY A 106 -1.70 12.69 -17.78
N ARG A 107 -2.65 11.74 -17.82
CA ARG A 107 -4.03 12.02 -18.21
C ARG A 107 -4.78 12.66 -17.06
N GLU A 108 -5.59 13.65 -17.42
CA GLU A 108 -6.48 14.38 -16.53
C GLU A 108 -7.93 14.13 -16.92
N GLY A 109 -8.84 14.17 -15.95
CA GLY A 109 -10.26 14.09 -16.21
C GLY A 109 -11.09 14.23 -14.94
N LYS A 110 -12.40 14.36 -15.13
CA LYS A 110 -13.37 14.35 -14.03
C LYS A 110 -13.67 12.92 -13.60
N VAL A 111 -13.89 12.73 -12.31
CA VAL A 111 -14.34 11.46 -11.75
C VAL A 111 -15.84 11.29 -12.05
N VAL A 112 -16.17 10.36 -12.93
CA VAL A 112 -17.56 10.06 -13.32
C VAL A 112 -18.28 9.30 -12.19
N GLN A 113 -17.62 8.27 -11.67
CA GLN A 113 -18.20 7.42 -10.64
C GLN A 113 -17.12 6.83 -9.72
N VAL A 114 -17.50 6.70 -8.45
CA VAL A 114 -16.67 6.09 -7.40
C VAL A 114 -17.27 4.74 -7.03
N TYR A 115 -16.65 3.66 -7.52
CA TYR A 115 -17.11 2.30 -7.28
C TYR A 115 -16.48 1.73 -6.00
N ARG A 116 -17.13 2.01 -4.86
CA ARG A 116 -16.65 1.57 -3.53
C ARG A 116 -16.63 0.06 -3.31
N LYS A 117 -17.49 -0.72 -4.00
CA LYS A 117 -17.48 -2.20 -3.87
C LYS A 117 -16.16 -2.80 -4.36
N LYS A 118 -15.65 -2.29 -5.49
CA LYS A 118 -14.45 -2.77 -6.18
C LYS A 118 -13.17 -1.98 -5.86
N TRP A 119 -13.23 -0.98 -4.98
CA TRP A 119 -12.09 -0.11 -4.63
C TRP A 119 -11.53 0.71 -5.79
N VAL A 120 -12.41 1.11 -6.72
CA VAL A 120 -12.00 1.70 -8.00
C VAL A 120 -12.75 3.02 -8.25
N ILE A 121 -12.08 3.96 -8.92
CA ILE A 121 -12.66 5.17 -9.51
C ILE A 121 -12.63 5.08 -11.03
N HIS A 122 -13.67 5.59 -11.67
CA HIS A 122 -13.73 5.73 -13.13
C HIS A 122 -13.59 7.21 -13.49
N ILE A 123 -12.69 7.48 -14.43
CA ILE A 123 -12.35 8.82 -14.90
C ILE A 123 -12.81 8.93 -16.36
N GLU A 124 -13.39 10.06 -16.73
CA GLU A 124 -14.07 10.28 -18.01
C GLU A 124 -13.18 9.96 -19.22
N ARG A 125 -11.97 10.54 -19.26
CA ARG A 125 -11.02 10.42 -20.38
C ARG A 125 -10.13 9.16 -20.32
N ILE A 126 -10.42 8.24 -19.40
CA ILE A 126 -9.67 6.99 -19.25
C ILE A 126 -10.56 5.85 -19.67
N THR A 127 -10.54 5.56 -20.97
CA THR A 127 -11.32 4.51 -21.59
C THR A 127 -10.41 3.47 -22.25
N ARG A 128 -10.99 2.30 -22.48
CA ARG A 128 -10.45 1.23 -23.30
C ARG A 128 -11.52 0.83 -24.30
N GLU A 129 -11.12 0.62 -25.54
CA GLU A 129 -11.97 0.09 -26.60
C GLU A 129 -12.09 -1.43 -26.46
N LYS A 130 -13.31 -1.93 -26.62
CA LYS A 130 -13.60 -3.36 -26.76
C LYS A 130 -13.53 -3.75 -28.24
N VAL A 131 -13.43 -5.05 -28.51
CA VAL A 131 -13.45 -5.61 -29.88
C VAL A 131 -14.71 -5.28 -30.67
N ASN A 132 -15.81 -4.96 -29.99
CA ASN A 132 -17.08 -4.56 -30.60
C ASN A 132 -17.17 -3.05 -30.87
N GLY A 133 -16.07 -2.29 -30.75
CA GLY A 133 -16.01 -0.84 -30.97
C GLY A 133 -16.56 0.03 -29.84
N SER A 134 -17.21 -0.55 -28.82
CA SER A 134 -17.70 0.22 -27.66
C SER A 134 -16.56 0.60 -26.70
N THR A 135 -16.62 1.79 -26.12
CA THR A 135 -15.64 2.26 -25.14
C THR A 135 -16.12 2.02 -23.70
N VAL A 136 -15.22 1.58 -22.82
CA VAL A 136 -15.51 1.38 -21.40
C VAL A 136 -14.46 2.07 -20.54
N ASN A 137 -14.89 2.76 -19.48
CA ASN A 137 -13.96 3.42 -18.57
C ASN A 137 -13.12 2.40 -17.80
N VAL A 138 -11.81 2.59 -17.83
CA VAL A 138 -10.89 1.75 -17.05
C VAL A 138 -10.92 2.16 -15.59
N GLY A 139 -10.87 1.17 -14.72
CA GLY A 139 -10.81 1.38 -13.29
C GLY A 139 -9.43 1.80 -12.81
N VAL A 140 -9.34 2.91 -12.08
CA VAL A 140 -8.10 3.38 -11.45
C VAL A 140 -8.26 3.35 -9.92
N ASP A 141 -7.19 3.06 -9.19
CA ASP A 141 -7.18 3.15 -7.73
C ASP A 141 -6.96 4.61 -7.28
N PRO A 142 -7.70 5.14 -6.28
CA PRO A 142 -7.59 6.54 -5.86
C PRO A 142 -6.21 6.93 -5.32
N SER A 143 -5.40 5.99 -4.83
CA SER A 143 -4.05 6.31 -4.32
C SER A 143 -3.04 6.63 -5.44
N LYS A 144 -3.33 6.22 -6.69
CA LYS A 144 -2.51 6.47 -7.89
C LYS A 144 -2.80 7.84 -8.53
N VAL A 145 -3.67 8.62 -7.92
CA VAL A 145 -4.30 9.80 -8.48
C VAL A 145 -4.11 10.99 -7.55
N VAL A 146 -3.96 12.18 -8.14
CA VAL A 146 -3.88 13.46 -7.45
C VAL A 146 -5.08 14.31 -7.85
N ILE A 147 -5.75 14.90 -6.86
CA ILE A 147 -6.88 15.81 -7.10
C ILE A 147 -6.31 17.19 -7.44
N THR A 148 -6.71 17.73 -8.59
CA THR A 148 -6.31 19.05 -9.10
C THR A 148 -7.35 20.11 -8.78
N LYS A 149 -8.65 19.79 -8.92
CA LYS A 149 -9.76 20.67 -8.51
C LYS A 149 -10.78 19.90 -7.68
N LEU A 150 -11.25 20.54 -6.60
CA LEU A 150 -12.22 19.98 -5.67
C LEU A 150 -13.61 20.54 -5.96
N LYS A 151 -14.62 19.66 -6.00
CA LYS A 151 -16.03 20.09 -5.90
C LYS A 151 -16.35 20.48 -4.47
N LEU A 152 -16.65 21.75 -4.23
CA LEU A 152 -16.87 22.31 -2.89
C LEU A 152 -18.36 22.36 -2.53
N ASP A 153 -18.76 21.49 -1.61
CA ASP A 153 -20.09 21.51 -0.96
C ASP A 153 -19.96 21.96 0.51
N LYS A 154 -21.08 22.28 1.18
CA LYS A 154 -21.12 22.64 2.62
C LYS A 154 -20.37 21.63 3.50
N ASP A 155 -20.63 20.34 3.29
CA ASP A 155 -20.00 19.25 4.04
C ASP A 155 -18.53 19.03 3.70
N ARG A 156 -18.11 19.42 2.49
CA ARG A 156 -16.71 19.31 2.10
C ARG A 156 -15.88 20.42 2.70
N LYS A 157 -16.42 21.64 2.76
CA LYS A 157 -15.82 22.77 3.46
C LYS A 157 -15.63 22.45 4.94
N SER A 158 -16.70 22.00 5.63
CA SER A 158 -16.62 21.60 7.04
C SER A 158 -15.60 20.48 7.30
N LEU A 159 -15.47 19.52 6.36
CA LEU A 159 -14.45 18.47 6.45
C LEU A 159 -13.02 19.01 6.27
N LEU A 160 -12.82 19.96 5.36
CA LEU A 160 -11.52 20.62 5.16
C LEU A 160 -11.12 21.42 6.39
N ASP A 161 -12.03 22.23 6.93
CA ASP A 161 -11.76 23.07 8.11
C ASP A 161 -11.41 22.21 9.32
N ARG A 162 -12.18 21.14 9.56
CA ARG A 162 -11.89 20.20 10.65
C ARG A 162 -10.52 19.54 10.49
N LYS A 163 -10.16 19.11 9.27
CA LYS A 163 -8.85 18.50 9.01
C LYS A 163 -7.71 19.50 9.14
N ALA A 164 -7.90 20.74 8.69
CA ALA A 164 -6.91 21.81 8.82
C ALA A 164 -6.64 22.14 10.28
N ARG A 165 -7.69 22.28 11.11
CA ARG A 165 -7.58 22.48 12.57
C ARG A 165 -6.82 21.35 13.25
N GLY A 166 -7.17 20.09 12.94
CA GLY A 166 -6.44 18.93 13.49
C GLY A 166 -4.95 18.96 13.15
N ARG A 167 -4.61 19.25 11.88
CA ARG A 167 -3.23 19.34 11.43
C ARG A 167 -2.46 20.50 12.09
N ALA A 168 -3.12 21.63 12.33
CA ALA A 168 -2.52 22.77 13.03
C ALA A 168 -2.21 22.43 14.50
N ALA A 169 -3.14 21.77 15.20
CA ALA A 169 -2.94 21.32 16.58
C ALA A 169 -1.78 20.31 16.69
N ASP A 170 -1.69 19.36 15.75
CA ASP A 170 -0.59 18.40 15.71
C ASP A 170 0.77 19.10 15.47
N LYS A 171 0.80 20.15 14.63
CA LYS A 171 2.01 20.91 14.33
C LYS A 171 2.46 21.77 15.53
N ALA A 172 1.52 22.29 16.32
CA ALA A 172 1.83 23.05 17.53
C ALA A 172 2.46 22.15 18.61
N LYS A 173 1.92 20.94 18.80
CA LYS A 173 2.44 19.96 19.76
C LYS A 173 3.82 19.41 19.41
N GLY A 174 4.23 19.46 18.13
CA GLY A 174 5.52 18.92 17.68
C GLY A 174 6.70 19.88 17.80
N LYS A 175 6.48 21.13 18.22
CA LYS A 175 7.54 22.11 18.46
C LYS A 175 7.79 22.24 19.96
N PHE A 176 8.45 21.24 20.55
CA PHE A 176 9.14 21.46 21.81
C PHE A 176 10.49 22.10 21.47
N SER A 177 10.74 23.32 21.94
CA SER A 177 12.08 23.91 21.90
C SER A 177 12.99 23.12 22.84
N ALA A 178 14.27 23.01 22.50
CA ALA A 178 15.25 22.24 23.28
C ALA A 178 15.33 22.68 24.75
N GLU A 179 14.95 23.93 25.04
CA GLU A 179 14.91 24.53 26.38
C GLU A 179 13.83 23.91 27.29
N GLU A 180 12.68 23.48 26.75
CA GLU A 180 11.60 22.86 27.54
C GLU A 180 11.90 21.40 27.90
N VAL A 181 12.72 20.71 27.08
CA VAL A 181 13.12 19.31 27.31
C VAL A 181 14.19 19.22 28.41
N ALA A 182 15.03 20.25 28.57
CA ALA A 182 16.04 20.31 29.63
C ALA A 182 15.42 20.55 31.02
N ALA A 183 14.35 21.35 31.11
CA ALA A 183 13.66 21.64 32.37
C ALA A 183 12.86 20.44 32.93
N GLY A 184 12.40 19.52 32.08
CA GLY A 184 11.64 18.33 32.48
C GLY A 184 12.49 17.17 33.04
N ALA A 185 13.81 17.21 32.88
CA ALA A 185 14.72 16.17 33.38
C ALA A 185 15.18 16.40 34.83
N ALA A 186 14.93 17.59 35.38
CA ALA A 186 15.26 17.95 36.76
C ALA A 186 14.01 17.88 37.65
N ALA A 187 13.42 16.70 37.81
CA ALA A 187 12.56 16.43 38.96
C ALA A 187 13.46 15.94 40.11
N PRO A 188 13.51 16.64 41.26
CA PRO A 188 14.30 16.20 42.40
C PRO A 188 13.73 14.89 42.95
N SER A 189 14.64 13.94 43.20
CA SER A 189 14.36 12.65 43.83
C SER A 189 13.69 12.82 45.19
N LEU A 190 12.84 11.83 45.49
CA LEU A 190 12.09 11.64 46.71
C LEU A 190 12.89 11.97 47.98
N GLN A 191 12.20 12.68 48.87
CA GLN A 191 12.52 12.97 50.26
C GLN A 191 13.26 11.81 50.95
N GLU A 192 14.46 12.11 51.47
CA GLU A 192 15.04 11.35 52.57
C GLU A 192 14.18 11.58 53.83
N ILE A 193 13.92 10.46 54.48
CA ILE A 193 13.28 10.33 55.79
C ILE A 193 14.33 10.74 56.83
N ASP A 194 13.99 11.72 57.67
CA ASP A 194 14.32 11.77 59.10
C ASP A 194 13.27 12.64 59.82
#